data_AF-A0A937AQ09-F1
#
_entry.id   AF-A0A937AQ09-F1
#
_cell.length_a   1.000
_cell.length_b   1.000
_cell.length_c   1.000
_cell.angle_alpha   90.00
_cell.angle_beta   90.00
_cell.angle_gamma   90.00
#
_symmetry.space_group_name_H-M   'P 1'
#
loop_
_entity.id
_entity.type
_entity.pdbx_description
1 polymer ?
#
loop_
_entity_poly.entity_id
_entity_poly.type
_entity_poly.pdbx_seq_one_letter_code
_entity_poly.pdbx_strand_id
1 'polypeptide(L)' 'MKRVRLEELEKALDRRKAELGFSGDHYVLPNSGINRTAEKRALLEAIRSAASDAGKTPAFESDTPRKRTRRD' A
#
# COMPACT_ATOMS: atom_id res chain seq x y z
N MET A 1 3.41 -23.00 7.70
CA MET A 1 2.65 -21.72 7.66
C MET A 1 1.24 -21.98 8.15
N LYS A 2 0.75 -21.24 9.15
CA LYS A 2 -0.64 -21.39 9.61
C LYS A 2 -1.55 -20.77 8.54
N ARG A 3 -2.55 -21.53 8.07
CA ARG A 3 -3.61 -20.98 7.22
C ARG A 3 -4.54 -20.19 8.13
N VAL A 4 -4.49 -18.87 8.02
CA VAL A 4 -5.41 -17.96 8.71
C VAL A 4 -6.41 -17.50 7.67
N ARG A 5 -7.70 -17.48 8.04
CA ARG A 5 -8.71 -16.96 7.11
C ARG A 5 -8.59 -15.43 7.02
N LEU A 6 -8.97 -14.85 5.89
CA LEU A 6 -8.89 -13.40 5.69
C LEU A 6 -9.70 -12.66 6.76
N GLU A 7 -10.87 -13.18 7.13
CA GLU A 7 -11.74 -12.59 8.13
C GLU A 7 -11.12 -12.60 9.54
N GLU A 8 -10.27 -13.59 9.84
CA GLU A 8 -9.54 -13.67 11.11
C GLU A 8 -8.42 -12.63 11.18
N LEU A 9 -7.76 -12.38 10.04
CA LEU A 9 -6.75 -11.33 9.93
C LEU A 9 -7.35 -9.94 10.04
N GLU A 10 -8.49 -9.70 9.38
CA GLU A 10 -9.21 -8.43 9.48
C GLU A 10 -9.60 -8.11 10.93
N LYS A 11 -10.19 -9.09 11.63
CA LYS A 11 -10.52 -8.96 13.07
C LYS A 11 -9.29 -8.70 13.94
N ALA A 12 -8.16 -9.35 13.65
CA ALA A 12 -6.92 -9.13 14.38
C ALA A 12 -6.36 -7.72 14.13
N LEU A 13 -6.41 -7.23 12.89
CA LEU A 13 -6.01 -5.87 12.53
C LEU A 13 -6.89 -4.82 13.20
N ASP A 14 -8.21 -5.01 13.20
CA ASP A 14 -9.13 -4.05 13.83
C ASP A 14 -8.96 -4.01 15.34
N ARG A 15 -8.78 -5.16 16.00
CA ARG A 15 -8.40 -5.20 17.42
C ARG A 15 -7.10 -4.44 17.67
N ARG A 16 -6.08 -4.66 16.82
CA ARG A 16 -4.78 -4.00 16.97
C ARG A 16 -4.86 -2.49 16.74
N LYS A 17 -5.66 -2.03 15.79
CA LYS A 17 -5.92 -0.60 15.57
C LYS A 17 -6.57 0.03 16.81
N ALA A 18 -7.58 -0.63 17.38
CA ALA A 18 -8.25 -0.18 18.59
C ALA A 18 -7.30 -0.11 19.80
N GLU A 19 -6.45 -1.14 20.00
CA GLU A 19 -5.39 -1.13 21.03
C GLU A 19 -4.42 0.05 20.89
N LEU A 20 -4.13 0.47 19.66
CA LEU A 20 -3.25 1.60 19.35
C LEU A 20 -3.98 2.95 19.37
N GLY A 21 -5.27 2.98 19.72
CA GLY A 21 -6.07 4.20 19.74
C GLY A 21 -6.41 4.77 18.36
N PHE A 22 -6.19 3.99 17.29
CA PHE A 22 -6.60 4.39 15.95
C PHE A 22 -8.11 4.24 15.79
N SER A 23 -8.78 5.31 15.35
CA SER A 23 -10.19 5.33 14.99
C SER A 23 -10.38 6.03 13.64
N GLY A 24 -11.43 5.65 12.91
CA GLY A 24 -11.71 6.16 11.56
C GLY A 24 -10.59 5.85 10.55
N ASP A 25 -10.50 6.63 9.48
CA ASP A 25 -9.47 6.44 8.43
C ASP A 25 -8.27 7.39 8.58
N HIS A 26 -8.12 8.04 9.73
CA HIS A 26 -7.06 9.04 9.96
C HIS A 26 -5.63 8.46 9.91
N TYR A 27 -5.49 7.14 10.01
CA TYR A 27 -4.22 6.42 9.84
C TYR A 27 -3.92 6.06 8.37
N VAL A 28 -4.88 6.25 7.46
CA VAL A 28 -4.69 6.04 6.03
C VAL A 28 -4.14 7.33 5.43
N LEU A 29 -2.99 7.24 4.76
CA LEU A 29 -2.40 8.40 4.10
C LEU A 29 -3.37 8.96 3.04
N PRO A 30 -3.55 10.29 2.95
CA PRO A 30 -4.30 10.90 1.87
C PRO A 30 -3.76 10.46 0.50
N ASN A 31 -4.63 10.35 -0.50
CA ASN A 31 -4.24 10.01 -1.87
C ASN A 31 -3.47 8.66 -1.97
N SER A 32 -3.88 7.67 -1.18
CA SER A 32 -3.32 6.32 -1.14
C SER A 32 -4.42 5.25 -1.20
N GLY A 33 -4.10 4.04 -1.68
CA GLY A 33 -5.06 2.94 -1.80
C GLY A 33 -6.36 3.36 -2.50
N ILE A 34 -7.49 3.12 -1.82
CA ILE A 34 -8.82 3.50 -2.28
C ILE A 34 -9.02 5.03 -2.32
N ASN A 35 -8.34 5.77 -1.45
CA ASN A 35 -8.41 7.23 -1.34
C ASN A 35 -7.58 7.97 -2.41
N ARG A 36 -7.02 7.28 -3.41
CA ARG A 36 -6.32 7.92 -4.54
C ARG A 36 -7.27 8.77 -5.38
N THR A 37 -6.84 9.97 -5.74
CA THR A 37 -7.57 10.80 -6.71
C THR A 37 -7.56 10.18 -8.10
N ALA A 38 -8.46 10.61 -8.98
CA ALA A 38 -8.55 10.11 -10.35
C ALA A 38 -7.24 10.38 -11.13
N GLU A 39 -6.66 11.56 -10.94
CA GLU A 39 -5.41 11.98 -11.59
C GLU A 39 -4.24 11.09 -11.16
N LYS A 40 -4.16 10.75 -9.87
CA LYS A 40 -3.10 9.85 -9.39
C LYS A 40 -3.28 8.43 -9.91
N ARG A 41 -4.51 7.95 -10.01
CA ARG A 41 -4.78 6.63 -10.62
C ARG A 41 -4.35 6.61 -12.09
N ALA A 42 -4.74 7.63 -12.85
CA ALA A 42 -4.34 7.78 -14.25
C ALA A 42 -2.82 7.85 -14.42
N LEU A 43 -2.12 8.60 -13.56
CA LEU A 43 -0.66 8.67 -13.57
C LEU A 43 0.00 7.32 -13.30
N LEU A 44 -0.47 6.58 -12.29
CA LEU A 44 0.08 5.26 -11.96
C LEU A 44 -0.16 4.26 -13.10
N GLU A 45 -1.32 4.33 -13.76
CA GLU A 45 -1.62 3.48 -14.93
C GLU A 45 -0.71 3.82 -16.11
N ALA A 46 -0.50 5.11 -16.40
CA ALA A 46 0.41 5.54 -17.46
C ALA A 46 1.85 5.05 -17.20
N ILE A 47 2.32 5.13 -15.95
CA ILE A 47 3.65 4.61 -15.58
C ILE A 47 3.70 3.08 -15.74
N ARG A 48 2.63 2.36 -15.38
CA ARG A 48 2.58 0.90 -15.56
C ARG A 48 2.62 0.53 -17.04
N SER A 49 1.84 1.20 -17.88
CA SER A 49 1.84 0.99 -19.34
C SER A 49 3.24 1.21 -19.91
N ALA A 50 3.86 2.35 -19.61
CA ALA A 50 5.20 2.67 -20.10
C ALA A 50 6.27 1.67 -19.61
N ALA A 51 6.16 1.18 -18.37
CA ALA A 51 7.06 0.14 -17.86
C ALA A 51 6.84 -1.19 -18.60
N SER A 52 5.58 -1.58 -18.82
CA SER A 52 5.21 -2.78 -19.57
C SER A 52 5.73 -2.75 -21.01
N ASP A 53 5.58 -1.62 -21.70
CA ASP A 53 6.08 -1.42 -23.06
C ASP A 53 7.62 -1.57 -23.12
N ALA A 54 8.30 -1.18 -22.05
CA ALA A 54 9.74 -1.34 -21.89
C ALA A 54 10.16 -2.73 -21.36
N GLY A 55 9.23 -3.67 -21.18
CA GLY A 55 9.49 -5.00 -20.61
C GLY A 55 9.94 -4.98 -19.14
N LYS A 56 9.58 -3.95 -18.38
CA LYS A 56 10.00 -3.72 -16.99
C LYS A 56 8.81 -3.68 -16.04
N THR A 57 9.05 -4.01 -14.79
CA THR A 57 8.09 -3.77 -13.69
C THR A 57 8.25 -2.35 -13.15
N PRO A 58 7.16 -1.60 -12.91
CA PRO A 58 7.28 -0.27 -12.33
C PRO A 58 7.85 -0.34 -10.91
N ALA A 59 8.69 0.64 -10.54
CA ALA A 59 9.43 0.65 -9.27
C ALA A 59 8.57 0.77 -8.01
N PHE A 60 7.26 0.98 -8.14
CA PHE A 60 6.31 0.96 -7.02
C PHE A 60 5.65 -0.41 -6.82
N GLU A 61 5.79 -1.33 -7.78
CA GLU A 61 5.36 -2.73 -7.67
C GLU A 61 6.54 -3.68 -7.38
N SER A 62 7.78 -3.18 -7.46
CA SER A 62 8.95 -3.97 -7.07
C SER A 62 8.94 -4.22 -5.56
N ASP A 63 8.89 -5.49 -5.16
CA ASP A 63 8.84 -5.99 -3.77
C ASP A 63 10.16 -5.77 -2.99
N THR A 64 11.03 -4.89 -3.48
CA THR A 64 12.33 -4.61 -2.89
C THR A 64 12.17 -3.54 -1.80
N PRO A 65 12.38 -3.85 -0.52
CA PRO A 65 12.33 -2.84 0.53
C PRO A 65 13.38 -1.78 0.22
N ARG A 66 12.96 -0.53 -0.02
CA ARG A 66 13.89 0.60 -0.10
C ARG A 66 14.65 0.66 1.22
N LYS A 67 15.93 0.29 1.21
CA LYS A 67 16.83 0.46 2.36
C LYS A 67 16.78 1.95 2.73
N ARG A 68 16.06 2.29 3.79
CA ARG A 68 16.09 3.65 4.36
C ARG A 68 17.48 3.82 4.95
N THR A 69 18.38 4.47 4.21
CA THR A 69 19.60 4.98 4.83
C THR A 69 19.16 6.06 5.82
N ARG A 70 19.43 5.83 7.11
CA ARG A 70 19.34 6.91 8.10
C ARG A 70 20.34 7.97 7.65
N ARG A 71 19.87 9.21 7.42
CA ARG A 71 20.77 10.36 7.44
C ARG A 71 20.93 10.71 8.91
N ASP A 72 22.15 10.64 9.38
CA ASP A 72 22.59 11.13 10.70
C ASP A 72 22.44 12.67 10.77
#